data_AF-A0A7S2GZ45-F1
#
_entry.id   AF-A0A7S2GZ45-F1
#
_cell.length_a   1.000
_cell.length_b   1.000
_cell.length_c   1.000
_cell.angle_alpha   90.00
_cell.angle_beta   90.00
_cell.angle_gamma   90.00
#
_symmetry.space_group_name_H-M   'P 1'
#
loop_
_entity.id
_entity.type
_entity.pdbx_description
1 polymer ?
#
loop_
_entity_poly.entity_id
_entity_poly.type
_entity_poly.pdbx_seq_one_letter_code
_entity_poly.pdbx_strand_id
1 'polypeptide(L)'
;KVFSMLLRKCRKVHLLIPNLPRFGGDEAGYEGATVIEPKKAFYNEPIATLDFASLYPSIMQAYNLCYSTLLRPEDKKRLDPAQYKMSPSKDCFVTSETRKGILPQILDEILAARKQAKKDMKNATDPMEKAVQNGRQLALKISANSVYGFTGATVGQLPCLAIASST
;
A
#
# COMPACT_ATOMS: atom_id res chain seq x y z
N LYS A 1 4.89 8.27 10.87
CA LYS A 1 4.89 8.95 9.55
C LYS A 1 3.56 8.76 8.80
N VAL A 2 3.10 7.52 8.56
CA VAL A 2 1.83 7.23 7.85
C VAL A 2 0.62 7.92 8.50
N PHE A 3 0.45 7.78 9.82
CA PHE A 3 -0.66 8.40 10.54
C PHE A 3 -0.75 9.92 10.37
N SER A 4 0.40 10.63 10.32
CA SER A 4 0.43 12.07 10.07
C SER A 4 -0.03 12.44 8.66
N MET A 5 0.34 11.65 7.65
CA MET A 5 -0.14 11.83 6.28
C MET A 5 -1.66 11.58 6.19
N LEU A 6 -2.15 10.56 6.89
CA LEU A 6 -3.57 10.25 6.99
C LEU A 6 -4.35 11.43 7.59
N LEU A 7 -3.93 11.95 8.75
CA LEU A 7 -4.53 13.11 9.40
C LEU A 7 -4.58 14.34 8.47
N ARG A 8 -3.48 14.64 7.78
CA ARG A 8 -3.40 15.77 6.83
C ARG A 8 -4.37 15.61 5.67
N LYS A 9 -4.51 14.39 5.13
CA LYS A 9 -5.44 14.10 4.03
C LYS A 9 -6.89 14.11 4.49
N CYS A 10 -7.21 13.45 5.60
CA CYS A 10 -8.55 13.43 6.19
C CYS A 10 -9.06 14.85 6.48
N ARG A 11 -8.21 15.74 6.99
CA ARG A 11 -8.56 17.16 7.21
C ARG A 11 -9.03 17.86 5.93
N LYS A 12 -8.41 17.57 4.78
CA LYS A 12 -8.76 18.19 3.49
C LYS A 12 -10.11 17.72 2.94
N VAL A 13 -10.55 16.53 3.32
CA VAL A 13 -11.80 15.91 2.85
C VAL A 13 -12.86 15.81 3.94
N HIS A 14 -12.68 16.55 5.04
CA HIS A 14 -13.61 16.60 6.17
C HIS A 14 -13.97 15.22 6.77
N LEU A 15 -12.98 14.31 6.80
CA LEU A 15 -13.12 13.01 7.46
C LEU A 15 -12.49 13.03 8.86
N LEU A 16 -13.14 12.36 9.80
CA LEU A 16 -12.60 12.08 11.12
C LEU A 16 -12.01 10.67 11.17
N ILE A 17 -10.96 10.51 11.97
CA ILE A 17 -10.32 9.23 12.20
C ILE A 17 -10.78 8.72 13.57
N PRO A 18 -11.39 7.52 13.65
CA PRO A 18 -11.85 6.99 14.93
C PRO A 18 -10.66 6.65 15.83
N ASN A 19 -10.83 6.89 17.13
CA ASN A 19 -9.89 6.39 18.14
C ASN A 19 -10.31 4.96 18.53
N LEU A 20 -9.74 3.98 17.85
CA LEU A 20 -10.01 2.57 18.15
C LEU A 20 -9.23 2.14 19.39
N PRO A 21 -9.83 1.36 20.32
CA PRO A 21 -9.10 0.78 21.44
C PRO A 21 -7.98 -0.10 20.91
N ARG A 22 -6.82 -0.05 21.57
CA ARG A 22 -5.70 -0.93 21.25
C ARG A 22 -6.03 -2.31 21.78
N PHE A 23 -6.46 -3.21 20.91
CA PHE A 23 -6.59 -4.61 21.26
C PHE A 23 -5.18 -5.17 21.49
N GLY A 24 -4.94 -5.65 22.70
CA GLY A 24 -3.71 -6.36 23.02
C GLY A 24 -3.72 -7.71 22.31
N GLY A 25 -2.84 -7.87 21.33
CA GLY A 25 -2.27 -9.15 20.90
C GLY A 25 -3.19 -10.37 20.81
N ASP A 26 -4.27 -10.32 20.03
CA ASP A 26 -4.73 -11.57 19.42
C ASP A 26 -3.84 -11.85 18.20
N GLU A 27 -2.98 -12.86 18.37
CA GLU A 27 -1.95 -13.34 17.43
C GLU A 27 -2.51 -14.01 16.16
N ALA A 28 -3.73 -13.68 15.74
CA ALA A 28 -4.25 -14.14 14.46
C ALA A 28 -3.56 -13.34 13.33
N GLY A 29 -2.37 -13.79 12.95
CA GLY A 29 -1.72 -13.36 11.72
C GLY A 29 -2.63 -13.62 10.51
N TYR A 30 -2.43 -12.86 9.44
CA TYR A 30 -3.07 -13.10 8.15
C TYR A 30 -2.09 -13.80 7.21
N GLU A 31 -2.60 -14.51 6.21
CA GLU A 31 -1.78 -15.18 5.21
C GLU A 31 -0.91 -14.16 4.45
N GLY A 32 0.39 -14.46 4.34
CA GLY A 32 1.38 -13.61 3.70
C GLY A 32 1.66 -13.98 2.25
N ALA A 33 2.86 -13.63 1.77
CA ALA A 33 3.25 -13.90 0.39
C ALA A 33 3.52 -15.39 0.13
N THR A 34 3.18 -15.85 -1.07
CA THR A 34 3.56 -17.19 -1.57
C THR A 34 5.01 -17.19 -2.06
N VAL A 35 5.78 -18.20 -1.67
CA VAL A 35 7.12 -18.47 -2.22
C VAL A 35 7.03 -19.72 -3.09
N ILE A 36 7.46 -19.60 -4.35
CA ILE A 36 7.51 -20.73 -5.27
C ILE A 36 8.65 -21.66 -4.85
N GLU A 37 8.39 -22.97 -4.85
CA GLU A 37 9.41 -23.97 -4.56
C GLU A 37 10.58 -23.89 -5.56
N PRO A 38 11.81 -23.69 -5.08
CA PRO A 38 12.95 -23.51 -5.96
C PRO A 38 13.37 -24.84 -6.59
N LYS A 39 13.62 -24.82 -7.91
CA LYS A 39 14.31 -25.91 -8.60
C LYS A 39 15.80 -25.81 -8.31
N LYS A 40 16.27 -26.57 -7.31
CA LYS A 40 17.68 -26.54 -6.88
C LYS A 40 18.55 -27.25 -7.90
N ALA A 41 19.43 -26.50 -8.56
CA ALA A 41 20.42 -27.03 -9.49
C ALA A 41 21.56 -26.02 -9.67
N PHE A 42 22.63 -26.46 -10.33
CA PHE A 42 23.61 -25.55 -10.91
C PHE A 42 23.15 -25.17 -12.32
N TYR A 43 22.94 -23.88 -12.56
CA TYR A 43 22.53 -23.36 -13.87
C TYR A 43 23.74 -22.74 -14.55
N ASN A 44 24.16 -23.31 -15.68
CA ASN A 44 25.20 -22.78 -16.56
C ASN A 44 24.64 -21.88 -17.68
N GLU A 45 23.34 -21.62 -17.66
CA GLU A 45 22.61 -20.78 -18.63
C GLU A 45 22.09 -19.50 -17.96
N PRO A 46 21.93 -18.38 -18.70
CA PRO A 46 21.38 -17.15 -18.16
C PRO A 46 19.93 -17.33 -17.67
N ILE A 47 19.66 -16.90 -16.43
CA ILE A 47 18.31 -16.88 -15.85
C ILE A 47 17.77 -15.46 -15.84
N ALA A 48 16.65 -15.23 -16.52
CA ALA A 48 15.97 -13.94 -16.52
C ALA A 48 15.17 -13.75 -15.23
N THR A 49 15.39 -12.63 -14.54
CA THR A 49 14.63 -12.23 -13.36
C THR A 49 13.63 -11.15 -13.72
N LEU A 50 12.35 -11.40 -13.44
CA LEU A 50 11.26 -10.44 -13.64
C LEU A 50 10.67 -10.06 -12.27
N ASP A 51 10.54 -8.77 -12.01
CA ASP A 51 9.98 -8.24 -10.76
C ASP A 51 8.91 -7.17 -11.01
N PHE A 52 7.98 -7.05 -10.07
CA PHE A 52 7.03 -5.94 -10.05
C PHE A 52 7.63 -4.74 -9.31
N ALA A 53 7.68 -3.59 -9.98
CA ALA A 53 8.07 -2.34 -9.34
C ALA A 53 6.99 -1.90 -8.34
N SER A 54 7.30 -1.97 -7.04
CA SER A 54 6.39 -1.52 -5.96
C SER A 54 5.05 -2.28 -5.95
N LEU A 55 5.12 -3.62 -5.85
CA LEU A 55 3.97 -4.53 -5.86
C LEU A 55 2.80 -4.08 -4.96
N TYR A 56 2.96 -4.06 -3.63
CA TYR A 56 1.85 -3.74 -2.70
C TYR A 56 1.25 -2.34 -2.91
N PRO A 57 2.05 -1.25 -3.01
CA PRO A 57 1.49 0.05 -3.36
C PRO A 57 0.65 0.03 -4.66
N SER A 58 1.12 -0.69 -5.68
CA SER A 58 0.44 -0.78 -6.97
C SER A 58 -0.91 -1.49 -6.86
N ILE A 59 -0.99 -2.57 -6.08
CA ILE A 59 -2.25 -3.29 -5.81
C ILE A 59 -3.23 -2.38 -5.06
N MET A 60 -2.76 -1.73 -3.99
CA MET A 60 -3.60 -0.79 -3.22
C MET A 60 -4.17 0.32 -4.09
N GLN A 61 -3.38 0.88 -5.01
CA GLN A 61 -3.83 1.91 -5.95
C GLN A 61 -4.80 1.35 -7.01
N ALA A 62 -4.48 0.22 -7.64
CA ALA A 62 -5.26 -0.38 -8.72
C ALA A 62 -6.66 -0.82 -8.30
N TYR A 63 -6.79 -1.33 -7.07
CA TYR A 63 -8.05 -1.80 -6.50
C TYR A 63 -8.67 -0.81 -5.49
N ASN A 64 -8.11 0.39 -5.39
CA ASN A 64 -8.60 1.47 -4.53
C ASN A 64 -8.78 1.04 -3.06
N LEU A 65 -7.82 0.27 -2.53
CA LEU A 65 -7.87 -0.30 -1.18
C LEU A 65 -7.62 0.80 -0.13
N CYS A 66 -8.62 1.09 0.70
CA CYS A 66 -8.54 2.13 1.71
C CYS A 66 -9.59 1.95 2.82
N TYR A 67 -9.29 2.46 4.02
CA TYR A 67 -10.26 2.60 5.11
C TYR A 67 -11.55 3.30 4.67
N SER A 68 -11.45 4.30 3.78
CA SER A 68 -12.60 5.10 3.32
C SER A 68 -13.36 4.49 2.15
N THR A 69 -12.93 3.34 1.64
CA THR A 69 -13.54 2.65 0.49
C THR A 69 -13.95 1.22 0.83
N LEU A 70 -13.51 0.68 1.97
CA LEU A 70 -13.98 -0.60 2.51
C LEU A 70 -15.49 -0.56 2.80
N LEU A 71 -16.21 -1.56 2.30
CA LEU A 71 -17.65 -1.70 2.47
C LEU A 71 -18.00 -2.71 3.54
N ARG A 72 -18.95 -2.34 4.39
CA ARG A 72 -19.65 -3.30 5.25
C ARG A 72 -20.73 -4.03 4.44
N PRO A 73 -21.15 -5.25 4.85
CA PRO A 73 -22.17 -6.01 4.13
C PRO A 73 -23.49 -5.24 3.94
N GLU A 74 -23.84 -4.37 4.88
CA GLU A 74 -25.01 -3.50 4.83
C GLU A 74 -24.87 -2.37 3.81
N ASP A 75 -23.68 -1.77 3.68
CA ASP A 75 -23.42 -0.71 2.70
C ASP A 75 -23.39 -1.27 1.27
N LYS A 76 -22.90 -2.51 1.10
CA LYS A 76 -22.88 -3.22 -0.19
C LYS A 76 -24.28 -3.35 -0.82
N LYS A 77 -25.32 -3.57 -0.01
CA LYS A 77 -26.71 -3.71 -0.49
C LYS A 77 -27.29 -2.40 -1.06
N ARG A 78 -26.66 -1.26 -0.76
CA ARG A 78 -27.12 0.08 -1.16
C ARG A 78 -26.41 0.59 -2.42
N LEU A 79 -25.47 -0.18 -2.96
CA LEU A 79 -24.64 0.18 -4.10
C LEU A 79 -24.90 -0.78 -5.27
N ASP A 80 -24.76 -0.25 -6.48
CA ASP A 80 -24.77 -1.07 -7.68
C ASP A 80 -23.50 -1.95 -7.70
N PRO A 81 -23.58 -3.22 -8.15
CA PRO A 81 -22.42 -4.09 -8.35
C PRO A 81 -21.26 -3.47 -9.16
N ALA A 82 -21.52 -2.52 -10.05
CA ALA A 82 -20.49 -1.82 -10.81
C ALA A 82 -19.66 -0.82 -9.97
N GLN A 83 -20.17 -0.42 -8.79
CA GLN A 83 -19.56 0.61 -7.94
C GLN A 83 -18.57 0.05 -6.92
N TYR A 84 -18.37 -1.27 -6.87
CA TYR A 84 -17.39 -1.89 -5.98
C TYR A 84 -16.73 -3.11 -6.63
N LYS A 85 -15.58 -3.51 -6.08
CA LYS A 85 -14.88 -4.75 -6.43
C LYS A 85 -14.72 -5.60 -5.19
N MET A 86 -14.74 -6.92 -5.37
CA MET A 86 -14.50 -7.89 -4.32
C MET A 86 -13.07 -8.42 -4.44
N SER A 87 -12.32 -8.43 -3.35
CA SER A 87 -10.98 -9.00 -3.27
C SER A 87 -11.05 -10.54 -3.18
N PRO A 88 -9.92 -11.24 -3.37
CA PRO A 88 -9.82 -12.68 -3.11
C PRO A 88 -10.20 -13.07 -1.67
N SER A 89 -9.93 -12.19 -0.68
CA SER A 89 -10.34 -12.37 0.73
C SER A 89 -11.84 -12.11 0.98
N LYS A 90 -12.61 -11.79 -0.06
CA LYS A 90 -14.06 -11.49 -0.06
C LYS A 90 -14.44 -10.12 0.54
N ASP A 91 -13.46 -9.29 0.85
CA ASP A 91 -13.68 -7.90 1.24
C ASP A 91 -14.10 -7.07 0.01
N CYS A 92 -15.00 -6.12 0.20
CA CYS A 92 -15.52 -5.30 -0.90
C CYS A 92 -15.01 -3.86 -0.76
N PHE A 93 -14.52 -3.28 -1.85
CA PHE A 93 -14.02 -1.90 -1.90
C PHE A 93 -14.70 -1.13 -3.02
N VAL A 94 -15.15 0.09 -2.70
CA VAL A 94 -15.73 1.03 -3.67
C VAL A 94 -14.70 1.38 -4.75
N THR A 95 -15.14 1.49 -6.00
CA THR A 95 -14.24 1.85 -7.11
C THR A 95 -13.77 3.30 -7.07
N SER A 96 -12.67 3.60 -7.77
CA SER A 96 -12.10 4.95 -7.83
C SER A 96 -13.04 5.96 -8.48
N GLU A 97 -13.90 5.52 -9.39
CA GLU A 97 -14.90 6.35 -10.08
C GLU A 97 -15.96 6.86 -9.11
N THR A 98 -16.31 6.05 -8.11
CA THR A 98 -17.28 6.43 -7.08
C THR A 98 -16.61 7.28 -5.99
N ARG A 99 -15.43 6.86 -5.52
CA ARG A 99 -14.64 7.61 -4.53
C ARG A 99 -13.19 7.17 -4.55
N LYS A 100 -12.27 8.10 -4.80
CA LYS A 100 -10.83 7.83 -4.63
C LYS A 100 -10.44 7.75 -3.16
N GLY A 101 -9.90 6.61 -2.73
CA GLY A 101 -9.48 6.37 -1.35
C GLY A 101 -8.32 7.26 -0.91
N ILE A 102 -8.18 7.45 0.40
CA ILE A 102 -7.11 8.26 1.00
C ILE A 102 -5.72 7.59 0.88
N LEU A 103 -5.63 6.28 1.09
CA LEU A 103 -4.36 5.56 0.99
C LEU A 103 -3.80 5.60 -0.45
N PRO A 104 -4.59 5.33 -1.51
CA PRO A 104 -4.14 5.55 -2.89
C PRO A 104 -3.61 6.96 -3.15
N GLN A 105 -4.26 8.01 -2.64
CA GLN A 105 -3.78 9.38 -2.79
C GLN A 105 -2.46 9.65 -2.06
N ILE A 106 -2.23 9.05 -0.90
CA ILE A 106 -0.96 9.13 -0.18
C ILE A 106 0.14 8.41 -0.97
N LEU A 107 -0.18 7.23 -1.51
CA LEU A 107 0.76 6.45 -2.32
C LEU A 107 1.13 7.18 -3.62
N ASP A 108 0.17 7.84 -4.28
CA ASP A 108 0.43 8.67 -5.45
C ASP A 108 1.51 9.73 -5.16
N GLU A 109 1.39 10.43 -4.03
CA GLU A 109 2.36 11.47 -3.61
C GLU A 109 3.75 10.88 -3.32
N ILE A 110 3.81 9.78 -2.57
CA ILE A 110 5.09 9.14 -2.21
C ILE A 110 5.78 8.58 -3.46
N LEU A 111 5.04 7.94 -4.35
CA LEU A 111 5.58 7.34 -5.58
C LEU A 111 5.98 8.40 -6.61
N ALA A 112 5.23 9.51 -6.71
CA ALA A 112 5.64 10.65 -7.53
C ALA A 112 6.95 11.26 -7.02
N ALA A 113 7.07 11.49 -5.70
CA ALA A 113 8.32 11.96 -5.09
C ALA A 113 9.47 10.98 -5.33
N ARG A 114 9.21 9.66 -5.26
CA ARG A 114 10.23 8.63 -5.54
C ARG A 114 10.66 8.63 -7.00
N LYS A 115 9.72 8.79 -7.93
CA LYS A 115 10.00 8.90 -9.36
C LYS A 115 10.91 10.10 -9.64
N GLN A 116 10.64 11.23 -8.98
CA GLN A 116 11.49 12.41 -9.07
C GLN A 116 12.89 12.14 -8.49
N ALA A 117 13.00 11.57 -7.29
CA ALA A 117 14.31 11.22 -6.70
C ALA A 117 15.12 10.26 -7.59
N LYS A 118 14.46 9.29 -8.26
CA LYS A 118 15.13 8.42 -9.24
C LYS A 118 15.57 9.18 -10.50
N LYS A 119 14.82 10.19 -10.94
CA LYS A 119 15.20 11.06 -12.07
C LYS A 119 16.41 11.91 -11.68
N ASP A 120 16.37 12.54 -10.51
CA ASP A 120 17.47 13.34 -9.97
C ASP A 120 18.74 12.48 -9.84
N MET A 121 18.62 11.25 -9.31
CA MET A 121 19.73 10.28 -9.22
C MET A 121 20.34 9.90 -10.57
N LYS A 122 19.54 9.84 -11.63
CA LYS A 122 20.04 9.55 -12.99
C LYS A 122 20.79 10.74 -13.59
N ASN A 123 20.36 11.95 -13.24
CA ASN A 123 20.94 13.19 -13.74
C ASN A 123 22.15 13.67 -12.94
N ALA A 124 22.32 13.19 -11.70
CA ALA A 124 23.45 13.50 -10.84
C ALA A 124 24.76 13.01 -11.46
N THR A 125 25.71 13.93 -11.64
CA THR A 125 27.05 13.66 -12.16
C THR A 125 28.04 13.33 -11.05
N ASP A 126 27.89 13.96 -9.89
CA ASP A 126 28.76 13.75 -8.74
C ASP A 126 28.41 12.45 -7.99
N PRO A 127 29.40 11.61 -7.62
CA PRO A 127 29.15 10.36 -6.89
C PRO A 127 28.46 10.56 -5.53
N MET A 128 28.77 11.63 -4.80
CA MET A 128 28.16 11.90 -3.50
C MET A 128 26.70 12.31 -3.67
N GLU A 129 26.38 13.20 -4.61
CA GLU A 129 25.00 13.56 -4.93
C GLU A 129 24.18 12.35 -5.36
N LYS A 130 24.74 11.50 -6.23
CA LYS A 130 24.08 10.26 -6.66
C LYS A 130 23.79 9.33 -5.47
N ALA A 131 24.70 9.22 -4.51
CA ALA A 131 24.50 8.45 -3.29
C ALA A 131 23.38 9.04 -2.42
N VAL A 132 23.32 10.36 -2.28
CA VAL A 132 22.25 11.07 -1.54
C VAL A 132 20.88 10.82 -2.19
N GLN A 133 20.76 10.95 -3.52
CA GLN A 133 19.49 10.70 -4.22
C GLN A 133 19.09 9.22 -4.17
N ASN A 134 20.06 8.29 -4.18
CA ASN A 134 19.78 6.88 -3.93
C ASN A 134 19.22 6.65 -2.52
N GLY A 135 19.83 7.25 -1.50
CA GLY A 135 19.29 7.21 -0.13
C GLY A 135 17.86 7.75 -0.04
N ARG A 136 17.60 8.88 -0.72
CA ARG A 136 16.26 9.49 -0.80
C ARG A 136 15.22 8.57 -1.45
N GLN A 137 15.52 7.96 -2.61
CA GLN A 137 14.55 7.07 -3.27
C GLN A 137 14.31 5.78 -2.47
N LEU A 138 15.33 5.26 -1.76
CA LEU A 138 15.18 4.11 -0.86
C LEU A 138 14.29 4.45 0.34
N ALA A 139 14.49 5.61 0.97
CA ALA A 139 13.63 6.06 2.07
C ALA A 139 12.17 6.22 1.65
N LEU A 140 11.93 6.73 0.44
CA LEU A 140 10.58 6.83 -0.14
C LEU A 140 9.98 5.46 -0.48
N LYS A 141 10.80 4.51 -0.98
CA LYS A 141 10.38 3.11 -1.19
C LYS A 141 9.91 2.47 0.11
N ILE A 142 10.70 2.60 1.18
CA ILE A 142 10.35 2.07 2.50
C ILE A 142 9.05 2.72 2.99
N SER A 143 8.95 4.05 2.88
CA SER A 143 7.75 4.78 3.30
C SER A 143 6.47 4.33 2.58
N ALA A 144 6.55 4.06 1.27
CA ALA A 144 5.42 3.51 0.51
C ALA A 144 5.02 2.11 1.00
N ASN A 145 5.99 1.21 1.19
CA ASN A 145 5.74 -0.14 1.69
C ASN A 145 5.19 -0.13 3.12
N SER A 146 5.60 0.83 3.95
CA SER A 146 5.06 1.00 5.31
C SER A 146 3.59 1.42 5.34
N VAL A 147 3.02 1.95 4.24
CA VAL A 147 1.58 2.26 4.19
C VAL A 147 0.76 0.98 4.27
N TYR A 148 1.13 -0.04 3.51
CA TYR A 148 0.56 -1.39 3.62
C TYR A 148 0.77 -1.95 5.04
N GLY A 149 2.02 -1.94 5.52
CA GLY A 149 2.36 -2.48 6.85
C GLY A 149 1.60 -1.80 8.00
N PHE A 150 1.25 -0.52 7.86
CA PHE A 150 0.42 0.20 8.82
C PHE A 150 -1.00 -0.37 8.92
N THR A 151 -1.58 -0.83 7.81
CA THR A 151 -2.92 -1.45 7.80
C THR A 151 -2.93 -2.83 8.43
N GLY A 152 -1.84 -3.60 8.28
CA GLY A 152 -1.70 -4.94 8.85
C GLY A 152 -1.15 -4.99 10.28
N ALA A 153 -0.71 -3.86 10.85
CA ALA A 153 -0.12 -3.82 12.18
C ALA A 153 -1.20 -3.90 13.28
N THR A 154 -1.38 -5.08 13.86
CA THR A 154 -2.30 -5.33 14.98
C THR A 154 -1.91 -4.55 16.24
N VAL A 155 -0.61 -4.47 16.51
CA VAL A 155 -0.03 -3.58 17.53
C VAL A 155 0.20 -2.20 16.90
N GLY A 156 -0.85 -1.39 16.81
CA GLY A 156 -0.80 -0.14 16.08
C GLY A 156 -2.01 0.77 16.29
N GLN A 157 -2.02 1.86 15.52
CA GLN A 157 -3.17 2.76 15.42
C GLN A 157 -3.91 2.40 14.13
N LEU A 158 -5.20 2.07 14.21
CA LEU A 158 -6.07 1.70 13.08
C LEU A 158 -5.66 0.41 12.32
N PRO A 159 -5.57 -0.74 13.00
CA PRO A 159 -5.46 -2.02 12.29
C PRO A 159 -6.67 -2.24 11.38
N CYS A 160 -6.44 -2.72 10.17
CA CYS A 160 -7.47 -3.12 9.22
C CYS A 160 -6.95 -4.28 8.37
N LEU A 161 -7.12 -5.49 8.91
CA LEU A 161 -6.66 -6.72 8.27
C LEU A 161 -7.31 -6.93 6.89
N ALA A 162 -8.56 -6.51 6.69
CA ALA A 162 -9.24 -6.57 5.40
C ALA A 162 -8.45 -5.88 4.26
N ILE A 163 -7.77 -4.76 4.56
CA ILE A 163 -6.91 -4.09 3.56
C ILE A 163 -5.63 -4.90 3.35
N ALA A 164 -5.00 -5.34 4.43
CA ALA A 164 -3.73 -6.06 4.37
C ALA A 164 -3.86 -7.41 3.66
N SER A 165 -4.90 -8.20 3.96
CA SER A 165 -5.17 -9.49 3.31
C SER A 165 -5.68 -9.37 1.87
N SER A 166 -6.21 -8.20 1.48
CA SER A 166 -6.65 -7.93 0.11
C SER A 166 -5.53 -7.38 -0.80
N THR A 167 -4.36 -7.06 -0.24
CA THR A 167 -3.22 -6.50 -0.97
C THR A 167 -2.28 -7.61 -1.43
#